data_AF-A0A940A656-F1
#
_entry.id   AF-A0A940A656-F1
#
_cell.length_a   1.000
_cell.length_b   1.000
_cell.length_c   1.000
_cell.angle_alpha   90.00
_cell.angle_beta   90.00
_cell.angle_gamma   90.00
#
_symmetry.space_group_name_H-M   'P 1'
#
loop_
_entity.id
_entity.type
_entity.pdbx_description
1 polymer ?
#
loop_
_entity_poly.entity_id
_entity_poly.type
_entity_poly.pdbx_seq_one_letter_code
_entity_poly.pdbx_strand_id
1 'polypeptide(L)'
;MITKRLLLCLLGLIALTATAQEFRVKMSPKDVGALQSDQKRSFQGMCIYKDWLLSLQNTGYATLYKLPSLEKKTQTFKLGSFAETNHANVAAFGVEKFDKNDPLPLVYVSQAYRKVVNGEKDVCYVERISLDGKAETVQRIVLDDQHLYGYALQWTIDQKRRHLIGFGNTRSNMDENNRYRIMVFPLPHLSDGEVVHLTANDALENYFIQDKDTRYPSKVVGQGACVWKNYLLLPTGFGEEDTPSIIYVLDLKTRTLRNILDLSKTLTNEMEDIDFYKGDFYIQTNGRGVVKLKYK
;
A
#
# COMPACT_ATOMS: atom_id res chain seq x y z
N MET A 1 -37.60 -9.91 63.23
CA MET A 1 -36.27 -10.52 62.97
C MET A 1 -36.25 -10.91 61.50
N ILE A 2 -35.73 -10.11 60.55
CA ILE A 2 -34.31 -9.96 60.15
C ILE A 2 -33.62 -11.34 60.20
N THR A 3 -33.35 -12.02 59.08
CA THR A 3 -32.23 -11.79 58.13
C THR A 3 -32.50 -12.47 56.76
N LYS A 4 -32.45 -11.73 55.63
CA LYS A 4 -31.36 -11.59 54.63
C LYS A 4 -31.12 -12.77 53.64
N ARG A 5 -31.47 -12.47 52.36
CA ARG A 5 -30.71 -12.60 51.09
C ARG A 5 -30.25 -14.00 50.61
N LEU A 6 -30.66 -14.36 49.39
CA LEU A 6 -29.79 -14.19 48.21
C LEU A 6 -30.59 -14.15 46.89
N LEU A 7 -30.21 -13.20 46.05
CA LEU A 7 -30.68 -12.89 44.70
C LEU A 7 -29.76 -13.61 43.70
N LEU A 8 -30.29 -14.20 42.62
CA LEU A 8 -29.48 -14.44 41.41
C LEU A 8 -30.34 -14.24 40.15
N CYS A 9 -30.20 -13.06 39.55
CA CYS A 9 -30.67 -12.76 38.20
C CYS A 9 -29.78 -13.49 37.17
N LEU A 10 -30.36 -14.39 36.39
CA LEU A 10 -29.72 -14.92 35.18
C LEU A 10 -29.96 -13.92 34.03
N LEU A 11 -28.98 -13.04 33.78
CA LEU A 11 -28.87 -12.30 32.52
C LEU A 11 -27.95 -13.11 31.60
N GLY A 12 -28.55 -13.76 30.60
CA GLY A 12 -27.82 -14.49 29.57
C GLY A 12 -26.97 -13.55 28.73
N LEU A 13 -25.64 -13.62 28.91
CA LEU A 13 -24.69 -13.08 27.96
C LEU A 13 -24.71 -13.98 26.71
N ILE A 14 -25.37 -13.51 25.64
CA ILE A 14 -25.11 -14.03 24.29
C ILE A 14 -23.78 -13.40 23.86
N ALA A 15 -22.68 -14.12 24.08
CA ALA A 15 -21.41 -13.80 23.46
C ALA A 15 -21.53 -14.05 21.95
N LEU A 16 -21.78 -12.99 21.18
CA LEU A 16 -21.56 -13.01 19.74
C LEU A 16 -20.05 -13.17 19.50
N THR A 17 -19.58 -14.42 19.38
CA THR A 17 -18.27 -14.70 18.84
C THR A 17 -18.28 -14.30 17.37
N ALA A 18 -17.78 -13.12 17.06
CA ALA A 18 -17.45 -12.75 15.69
C ALA A 18 -16.39 -13.76 15.21
N THR A 19 -16.80 -14.74 14.42
CA THR A 19 -15.87 -15.66 13.75
C THR A 19 -14.95 -14.82 12.88
N ALA A 20 -13.66 -14.78 13.22
CA ALA A 20 -12.64 -14.15 12.38
C ALA A 20 -12.69 -14.83 11.01
N GLN A 21 -13.16 -14.11 9.99
CA GLN A 21 -13.16 -14.62 8.63
C GLN A 21 -11.72 -14.93 8.25
N GLU A 22 -11.43 -16.18 7.88
CA GLU A 22 -10.07 -16.55 7.48
C GLU A 22 -9.67 -15.84 6.19
N PHE A 23 -8.44 -15.33 6.17
CA PHE A 23 -7.83 -14.79 4.96
C PHE A 23 -7.35 -15.96 4.09
N ARG A 24 -8.04 -16.22 2.97
CA ARG A 24 -7.73 -17.33 2.05
C ARG A 24 -7.49 -16.80 0.63
N VAL A 25 -6.34 -17.16 0.06
CA VAL A 25 -5.95 -16.81 -1.31
C VAL A 25 -5.53 -18.07 -2.05
N LYS A 26 -5.85 -18.17 -3.33
CA LYS A 26 -5.31 -19.21 -4.21
C LYS A 26 -3.99 -18.74 -4.82
N MET A 27 -2.93 -19.47 -4.50
CA MET A 27 -1.55 -19.28 -4.98
C MET A 27 -1.35 -19.76 -6.43
N SER A 28 -2.20 -19.26 -7.33
CA SER A 28 -2.19 -19.62 -8.75
C SER A 28 -2.45 -18.35 -9.55
N PRO A 29 -1.41 -17.50 -9.73
CA PRO A 29 -1.52 -16.26 -10.47
C PRO A 29 -1.95 -16.55 -11.90
N LYS A 30 -2.87 -15.72 -12.40
CA LYS A 30 -3.35 -15.76 -13.77
C LYS A 30 -3.05 -14.45 -14.45
N ASP A 31 -2.48 -14.50 -15.65
CA ASP A 31 -2.26 -13.29 -16.45
C ASP A 31 -3.61 -12.63 -16.76
N VAL A 32 -3.66 -11.32 -16.53
CA VAL A 32 -4.78 -10.46 -16.93
C VAL A 32 -4.46 -9.84 -18.29
N GLY A 33 -3.23 -9.35 -18.46
CA GLY A 33 -2.75 -8.77 -19.70
C GLY A 33 -1.42 -8.05 -19.53
N ALA A 34 -0.79 -7.73 -20.66
CA ALA A 34 0.43 -6.95 -20.69
C ALA A 34 0.15 -5.46 -20.45
N LEU A 35 1.03 -4.80 -19.71
CA LEU A 35 1.07 -3.35 -19.61
C LEU A 35 1.96 -2.78 -20.72
N GLN A 36 1.63 -1.59 -21.21
CA GLN A 36 2.51 -0.85 -22.11
C GLN A 36 3.42 0.06 -21.29
N SER A 37 4.73 -0.17 -21.37
CA SER A 37 5.75 0.67 -20.73
C SER A 37 6.31 1.72 -21.69
N ASP A 38 6.88 2.78 -21.14
CA ASP A 38 8.02 3.43 -21.77
C ASP A 38 9.20 2.47 -21.56
N GLN A 39 9.76 1.91 -22.64
CA GLN A 39 10.78 0.84 -22.57
C GLN A 39 12.03 1.20 -21.75
N LYS A 40 12.19 2.46 -21.36
CA LYS A 40 13.31 2.96 -20.55
C LYS A 40 13.07 2.97 -19.05
N ARG A 41 11.86 2.65 -18.56
CA ARG A 41 11.47 2.76 -17.15
C ARG A 41 10.76 1.50 -16.67
N SER A 42 11.12 1.01 -15.49
CA SER A 42 10.45 -0.09 -14.80
C SER A 42 9.08 0.34 -14.27
N PHE A 43 8.15 -0.61 -14.21
CA PHE A 43 6.88 -0.45 -13.50
C PHE A 43 7.15 -0.30 -12.00
N GLN A 44 6.26 0.38 -11.29
CA GLN A 44 6.38 0.70 -9.87
C GLN A 44 4.99 0.59 -9.21
N GLY A 45 4.43 1.70 -8.70
CA GLY A 45 3.11 1.70 -8.06
C GLY A 45 1.95 1.31 -8.99
N MET A 46 0.87 0.84 -8.38
CA MET A 46 -0.39 0.57 -9.07
C MET A 46 -1.55 0.70 -8.08
N CYS A 47 -2.66 1.30 -8.51
CA CYS A 47 -3.89 1.29 -7.74
C CYS A 47 -5.13 1.15 -8.61
N ILE A 48 -6.23 0.69 -8.01
CA ILE A 48 -7.48 0.38 -8.67
C ILE A 48 -8.63 1.09 -7.97
N TYR A 49 -9.42 1.83 -8.74
CA TYR A 49 -10.69 2.42 -8.29
C TYR A 49 -11.82 2.10 -9.25
N LYS A 50 -12.83 1.39 -8.74
CA LYS A 50 -13.85 0.76 -9.58
C LYS A 50 -13.15 -0.04 -10.68
N ASP A 51 -13.44 0.23 -11.95
CA ASP A 51 -12.82 -0.45 -13.09
C ASP A 51 -11.59 0.28 -13.65
N TRP A 52 -11.12 1.35 -13.00
CA TRP A 52 -9.92 2.08 -13.44
C TRP A 52 -8.69 1.55 -12.71
N LEU A 53 -7.70 1.12 -13.47
CA LEU A 53 -6.37 0.80 -12.97
C LEU A 53 -5.42 1.92 -13.40
N LEU A 54 -4.73 2.51 -12.44
CA LEU A 54 -3.62 3.42 -12.66
C LEU A 54 -2.33 2.63 -12.49
N SER A 55 -1.52 2.57 -13.54
CA SER A 55 -0.20 1.95 -13.53
C SER A 55 0.85 3.04 -13.52
N LEU A 56 1.80 2.96 -12.59
CA LEU A 56 2.93 3.87 -12.47
C LEU A 56 4.23 3.20 -12.91
N GLN A 57 5.15 4.03 -13.38
CA GLN A 57 6.53 3.69 -13.69
C GLN A 57 7.45 4.67 -12.97
N ASN A 58 8.70 4.25 -12.77
CA ASN A 58 9.74 5.08 -12.17
C ASN A 58 9.81 6.47 -12.84
N THR A 59 10.18 7.49 -12.08
CA THR A 59 10.14 8.93 -12.40
C THR A 59 8.75 9.58 -12.45
N GLY A 60 7.69 8.85 -12.12
CA GLY A 60 6.33 9.38 -12.08
C GLY A 60 5.65 9.40 -13.45
N TYR A 61 5.92 8.40 -14.29
CA TYR A 61 5.09 8.14 -15.48
C TYR A 61 3.87 7.33 -15.09
N ALA A 62 2.75 7.60 -15.74
CA ALA A 62 1.46 6.99 -15.44
C ALA A 62 0.72 6.57 -16.71
N THR A 63 -0.14 5.57 -16.59
CA THR A 63 -1.09 5.17 -17.65
C THR A 63 -2.38 4.64 -17.03
N LEU A 64 -3.52 5.06 -17.57
CA LEU A 64 -4.83 4.56 -17.17
C LEU A 64 -5.25 3.39 -18.05
N TYR A 65 -5.74 2.33 -17.40
CA TYR A 65 -6.33 1.15 -18.00
C TYR A 65 -7.75 0.92 -17.49
N LYS A 66 -8.56 0.23 -18.29
CA LYS A 66 -9.86 -0.31 -17.88
C LYS A 66 -9.82 -1.80 -17.63
N LEU A 67 -10.22 -2.21 -16.44
CA LEU A 67 -10.48 -3.59 -16.07
C LEU A 67 -11.89 -4.03 -16.49
N PRO A 68 -12.15 -5.34 -16.69
CA PRO A 68 -11.21 -6.46 -16.51
C PRO A 68 -10.30 -6.74 -17.71
N SER A 69 -10.52 -6.10 -18.86
CA SER A 69 -9.79 -6.36 -20.11
C SER A 69 -8.39 -5.76 -20.18
N LEU A 70 -8.00 -4.94 -19.20
CA LEU A 70 -6.77 -4.14 -19.20
C LEU A 70 -6.63 -3.28 -20.47
N GLU A 71 -7.74 -2.67 -20.90
CA GLU A 71 -7.76 -1.80 -22.08
C GLU A 71 -7.08 -0.46 -21.76
N LYS A 72 -6.00 -0.12 -22.47
CA LYS A 72 -5.30 1.17 -22.33
C LYS A 72 -6.22 2.31 -22.75
N LYS A 73 -6.39 3.31 -21.88
CA LYS A 73 -7.29 4.46 -22.10
C LYS A 73 -6.59 5.78 -22.32
N THR A 74 -5.34 5.90 -21.90
CA THR A 74 -4.52 7.10 -22.10
C THR A 74 -3.22 6.73 -22.77
N GLN A 75 -2.57 7.68 -23.44
CA GLN A 75 -1.12 7.57 -23.63
C GLN A 75 -0.41 7.60 -22.27
N THR A 76 0.87 7.25 -22.26
CA THR A 76 1.69 7.45 -21.07
C THR A 76 1.79 8.95 -20.80
N PHE A 77 1.49 9.38 -19.58
CA PHE A 77 1.55 10.77 -19.15
C PHE A 77 2.40 10.92 -17.90
N LYS A 78 2.73 12.16 -17.55
CA LYS A 78 3.53 12.49 -16.37
C LYS A 78 2.61 12.85 -15.22
N LEU A 79 2.91 12.36 -14.02
CA LEU A 79 2.32 12.85 -12.78
C LEU A 79 2.71 14.31 -12.54
N GLY A 80 1.96 15.03 -11.69
CA GLY A 80 2.39 16.36 -11.25
C GLY A 80 3.74 16.30 -10.53
N SER A 81 3.99 15.21 -9.81
CA SER A 81 5.23 14.90 -9.11
C SER A 81 6.31 14.27 -9.99
N PHE A 82 6.21 14.42 -11.31
CA PHE A 82 7.21 13.90 -12.24
C PHE A 82 8.60 14.48 -11.95
N ALA A 83 9.54 13.60 -11.61
CA ALA A 83 10.92 13.95 -11.30
C ALA A 83 11.81 12.70 -11.34
N GLU A 84 13.11 12.86 -11.61
CA GLU A 84 14.08 11.75 -11.53
C GLU A 84 14.20 11.18 -10.10
N THR A 85 13.73 11.92 -9.11
CA THR A 85 13.71 11.53 -7.69
C THR A 85 12.37 10.95 -7.25
N ASN A 86 11.42 10.75 -8.15
CA ASN A 86 10.14 10.11 -7.82
C ASN A 86 10.17 8.64 -8.25
N HIS A 87 10.42 7.73 -7.31
CA HIS A 87 10.41 6.30 -7.58
C HIS A 87 8.98 5.75 -7.76
N ALA A 88 7.97 6.47 -7.25
CA ALA A 88 6.55 6.14 -7.41
C ALA A 88 6.18 4.70 -7.01
N ASN A 89 6.85 4.13 -5.98
CA ASN A 89 6.76 2.70 -5.63
C ASN A 89 5.35 2.21 -5.28
N VAL A 90 4.55 3.04 -4.63
CA VAL A 90 3.23 2.64 -4.12
C VAL A 90 2.23 3.70 -4.49
N ALA A 91 1.09 3.26 -5.02
CA ALA A 91 -0.05 4.10 -5.28
C ALA A 91 -1.26 3.61 -4.50
N ALA A 92 -2.08 4.52 -3.99
CA ALA A 92 -3.35 4.18 -3.40
C ALA A 92 -4.37 5.28 -3.68
N PHE A 93 -5.58 4.89 -4.07
CA PHE A 93 -6.68 5.86 -4.12
C PHE A 93 -7.05 6.29 -2.70
N GLY A 94 -7.24 7.58 -2.52
CA GLY A 94 -7.75 8.18 -1.30
C GLY A 94 -9.27 8.11 -1.20
N VAL A 95 -9.79 8.92 -0.27
CA VAL A 95 -11.23 9.06 -0.01
C VAL A 95 -11.81 10.38 -0.52
N GLU A 96 -10.95 11.39 -0.70
CA GLU A 96 -11.34 12.71 -1.17
C GLU A 96 -11.17 12.82 -2.69
N LYS A 97 -11.96 13.72 -3.27
CA LYS A 97 -11.74 14.20 -4.63
C LYS A 97 -11.36 15.67 -4.54
N PHE A 98 -10.57 16.14 -5.50
CA PHE A 98 -10.26 17.57 -5.59
C PHE A 98 -11.53 18.38 -5.88
N ASP A 99 -12.23 18.03 -6.97
CA ASP A 99 -13.59 18.50 -7.23
C ASP A 99 -14.59 17.35 -7.04
N LYS A 100 -15.77 17.61 -6.45
CA LYS A 100 -16.82 16.59 -6.25
C LYS A 100 -17.21 15.85 -7.54
N ASN A 101 -17.10 16.54 -8.68
CA ASN A 101 -17.43 16.04 -10.01
C ASN A 101 -16.27 15.26 -10.66
N ASP A 102 -15.07 15.28 -10.08
CA ASP A 102 -13.96 14.51 -10.62
C ASP A 102 -14.32 13.02 -10.65
N PRO A 103 -13.99 12.30 -11.72
CA PRO A 103 -14.39 10.90 -11.87
C PRO A 103 -13.61 9.96 -10.93
N LEU A 104 -12.42 10.38 -10.51
CA LEU A 104 -11.49 9.62 -9.68
C LEU A 104 -11.25 10.36 -8.34
N PRO A 105 -11.08 9.64 -7.22
CA PRO A 105 -10.47 10.19 -6.01
C PRO A 105 -9.03 10.63 -6.26
N LEU A 106 -8.51 11.43 -5.35
CA LEU A 106 -7.08 11.74 -5.28
C LEU A 106 -6.26 10.46 -5.13
N VAL A 107 -5.06 10.45 -5.69
CA VAL A 107 -4.12 9.33 -5.62
C VAL A 107 -2.93 9.71 -4.77
N TYR A 108 -2.61 8.87 -3.80
CA TYR A 108 -1.47 9.02 -2.92
C TYR A 108 -0.33 8.19 -3.50
N VAL A 109 0.78 8.85 -3.82
CA VAL A 109 1.94 8.26 -4.49
C VAL A 109 3.18 8.41 -3.63
N SER A 110 3.81 7.29 -3.32
CA SER A 110 5.06 7.28 -2.54
C SER A 110 6.23 7.75 -3.39
N GLN A 111 6.92 8.82 -2.97
CA GLN A 111 8.17 9.22 -3.60
C GLN A 111 9.21 8.08 -3.54
N ALA A 112 9.30 7.42 -2.38
CA ALA A 112 10.17 6.27 -2.10
C ALA A 112 11.64 6.45 -2.54
N TYR A 113 12.13 7.69 -2.44
CA TYR A 113 13.51 8.01 -2.75
C TYR A 113 14.39 7.95 -1.51
N ARG A 114 15.62 7.46 -1.67
CA ARG A 114 16.49 7.12 -0.53
C ARG A 114 17.26 8.32 0.03
N LYS A 115 17.27 9.44 -0.70
CA LYS A 115 18.06 10.63 -0.36
C LYS A 115 17.14 11.82 -0.14
N VAL A 116 17.60 12.76 0.67
CA VAL A 116 16.96 14.07 0.81
C VAL A 116 17.08 14.84 -0.51
N VAL A 117 15.99 15.46 -0.94
CA VAL A 117 15.86 16.28 -2.14
C VAL A 117 15.24 17.60 -1.73
N ASN A 118 15.94 18.71 -1.96
CA ASN A 118 15.47 20.06 -1.61
C ASN A 118 15.02 20.20 -0.13
N GLY A 119 15.71 19.51 0.79
CA GLY A 119 15.41 19.54 2.22
C GLY A 119 14.38 18.50 2.67
N GLU A 120 13.70 17.82 1.74
CA GLU A 120 12.65 16.86 2.04
C GLU A 120 13.06 15.42 1.67
N LYS A 121 12.58 14.47 2.45
CA LYS A 121 12.61 13.03 2.17
C LYS A 121 11.25 12.48 2.58
N ASP A 122 10.97 11.23 2.25
CA ASP A 122 9.85 10.49 2.85
C ASP A 122 8.49 11.14 2.51
N VAL A 123 8.39 11.65 1.27
CA VAL A 123 7.24 12.41 0.77
C VAL A 123 6.17 11.47 0.18
N CYS A 124 4.91 11.73 0.50
CA CYS A 124 3.75 11.25 -0.25
C CYS A 124 3.19 12.39 -1.09
N TYR A 125 3.14 12.21 -2.41
CA TYR A 125 2.48 13.13 -3.32
C TYR A 125 1.00 12.79 -3.41
N VAL A 126 0.14 13.81 -3.37
CA VAL A 126 -1.30 13.66 -3.58
C VAL A 126 -1.64 14.23 -4.94
N GLU A 127 -2.03 13.35 -5.85
CA GLU A 127 -2.23 13.62 -7.26
C GLU A 127 -3.73 13.68 -7.59
N ARG A 128 -4.14 14.73 -8.30
CA ARG A 128 -5.40 14.78 -9.02
C ARG A 128 -5.17 14.24 -10.43
N ILE A 129 -5.91 13.22 -10.85
CA ILE A 129 -5.75 12.59 -12.17
C ILE A 129 -7.07 12.64 -12.93
N SER A 130 -7.02 13.10 -14.17
CA SER A 130 -8.15 13.12 -15.09
C SER A 130 -8.15 11.90 -16.03
N LEU A 131 -9.32 11.56 -16.57
CA LEU A 131 -9.47 10.40 -17.46
C LEU A 131 -8.84 10.60 -18.85
N ASP A 132 -8.52 11.83 -19.23
CA ASP A 132 -7.77 12.15 -20.45
C ASP A 132 -6.24 12.09 -20.25
N GLY A 133 -5.77 11.68 -19.05
CA GLY A 133 -4.34 11.46 -18.79
C GLY A 133 -3.59 12.75 -18.48
N LYS A 134 -4.17 13.63 -17.66
CA LYS A 134 -3.47 14.76 -17.05
C LYS A 134 -3.41 14.56 -15.55
N ALA A 135 -2.33 15.07 -14.95
CA ALA A 135 -2.12 14.97 -13.52
C ALA A 135 -1.57 16.28 -12.96
N GLU A 136 -1.88 16.52 -11.69
CA GLU A 136 -1.44 17.67 -10.91
C GLU A 136 -1.23 17.24 -9.46
N THR A 137 -0.09 17.59 -8.87
CA THR A 137 0.14 17.41 -7.44
C THR A 137 -0.57 18.54 -6.70
N VAL A 138 -1.59 18.19 -5.93
CA VAL A 138 -2.45 19.16 -5.22
C VAL A 138 -2.14 19.27 -3.73
N GLN A 139 -1.41 18.29 -3.19
CA GLN A 139 -0.90 18.32 -1.81
C GLN A 139 0.36 17.44 -1.72
N ARG A 140 1.28 17.81 -0.82
CA ARG A 140 2.42 16.99 -0.41
C ARG A 140 2.31 16.70 1.08
N ILE A 141 2.55 15.46 1.46
CA ILE A 141 2.60 15.04 2.87
C ILE A 141 4.03 14.59 3.14
N VAL A 142 4.68 15.24 4.11
CA VAL A 142 6.11 15.05 4.41
C VAL A 142 6.24 14.50 5.83
N LEU A 143 7.02 13.44 6.02
CA LEU A 143 7.45 13.02 7.35
C LEU A 143 8.76 13.72 7.69
N ASP A 144 8.73 14.64 8.65
CA ASP A 144 9.90 15.43 9.02
C ASP A 144 10.95 14.61 9.81
N ASP A 145 10.54 13.50 10.41
CA ASP A 145 11.42 12.57 11.13
C ASP A 145 12.18 11.61 10.21
N GLN A 146 12.99 12.18 9.31
CA GLN A 146 13.72 11.46 8.23
C GLN A 146 14.67 10.35 8.72
N HIS A 147 14.94 10.30 10.03
CA HIS A 147 15.80 9.30 10.68
C HIS A 147 15.07 7.99 11.01
N LEU A 148 13.73 7.96 10.95
CA LEU A 148 12.94 6.78 11.34
C LEU A 148 13.01 5.63 10.32
N TYR A 149 13.30 5.96 9.06
CA TYR A 149 13.43 5.05 7.93
C TYR A 149 14.80 5.21 7.28
N GLY A 150 15.61 4.15 7.31
CA GLY A 150 16.98 4.17 6.78
C GLY A 150 17.05 3.98 5.26
N TYR A 151 15.97 3.52 4.64
CA TYR A 151 15.88 3.28 3.21
C TYR A 151 14.82 4.21 2.59
N ALA A 152 13.90 3.67 1.80
CA ALA A 152 12.75 4.38 1.26
C ALA A 152 11.52 4.15 2.15
N LEU A 153 10.89 5.24 2.63
CA LEU A 153 9.54 5.19 3.16
C LEU A 153 8.53 5.03 2.03
N GLN A 154 7.55 4.16 2.25
CA GLN A 154 6.40 3.95 1.38
C GLN A 154 5.11 4.26 2.15
N TRP A 155 4.07 4.61 1.40
CA TRP A 155 2.78 5.10 1.88
C TRP A 155 1.64 4.33 1.21
N THR A 156 0.63 3.95 1.99
CA THR A 156 -0.64 3.40 1.48
C THR A 156 -1.80 3.93 2.30
N ILE A 157 -3.03 3.75 1.80
CA ILE A 157 -4.24 4.32 2.40
C ILE A 157 -5.17 3.22 2.90
N ASP A 158 -5.60 3.32 4.17
CA ASP A 158 -6.81 2.65 4.64
C ASP A 158 -8.01 3.57 4.43
N GLN A 159 -8.70 3.40 3.31
CA GLN A 159 -9.85 4.24 2.94
C GLN A 159 -10.98 4.13 3.96
N LYS A 160 -11.21 2.94 4.52
CA LYS A 160 -12.34 2.70 5.43
C LYS A 160 -12.15 3.43 6.75
N ARG A 161 -10.92 3.44 7.26
CA ARG A 161 -10.58 4.10 8.53
C ARG A 161 -10.11 5.53 8.37
N ARG A 162 -9.90 5.99 7.13
CA ARG A 162 -9.24 7.25 6.81
C ARG A 162 -7.87 7.34 7.49
N HIS A 163 -7.01 6.35 7.25
CA HIS A 163 -5.63 6.39 7.72
C HIS A 163 -4.63 6.47 6.57
N LEU A 164 -3.59 7.25 6.77
CA LEU A 164 -2.34 7.19 6.01
C LEU A 164 -1.40 6.24 6.76
N ILE A 165 -0.87 5.24 6.06
CA ILE A 165 0.02 4.24 6.65
C ILE A 165 1.40 4.39 6.00
N GLY A 166 2.37 4.83 6.79
CA GLY A 166 3.79 4.83 6.44
C GLY A 166 4.42 3.51 6.84
N PHE A 167 5.22 2.92 5.96
CA PHE A 167 5.87 1.64 6.22
C PHE A 167 7.23 1.52 5.52
N GLY A 168 8.12 0.74 6.12
CA GLY A 168 9.41 0.46 5.53
C GLY A 168 10.49 0.01 6.50
N ASN A 169 11.70 -0.06 5.96
CA ASN A 169 12.90 -0.53 6.64
C ASN A 169 13.55 0.57 7.47
N THR A 170 13.92 0.26 8.71
CA THR A 170 14.67 1.19 9.58
C THR A 170 16.13 1.37 9.16
N ARG A 171 16.69 0.43 8.37
CA ARG A 171 18.08 0.49 7.88
C ARG A 171 18.14 0.33 6.37
N SER A 172 18.19 -0.89 5.86
CA SER A 172 18.17 -1.20 4.43
C SER A 172 17.37 -2.49 4.19
N ASN A 173 17.09 -2.81 2.94
CA ASN A 173 16.34 -4.02 2.57
C ASN A 173 17.11 -5.33 2.81
N MET A 174 18.45 -5.28 2.92
CA MET A 174 19.31 -6.46 3.06
C MET A 174 20.04 -6.57 4.40
N ASP A 175 19.84 -5.63 5.32
CA ASP A 175 20.49 -5.62 6.65
C ASP A 175 19.82 -6.61 7.62
N GLU A 176 20.60 -7.47 8.25
CA GLU A 176 20.12 -8.50 9.20
C GLU A 176 19.55 -7.93 10.49
N ASN A 177 19.98 -6.72 10.85
CA ASN A 177 19.49 -5.99 12.02
C ASN A 177 18.40 -4.98 11.64
N ASN A 178 17.93 -5.00 10.39
CA ASN A 178 16.80 -4.18 9.98
C ASN A 178 15.55 -4.58 10.76
N ARG A 179 14.73 -3.57 11.08
CA ARG A 179 13.38 -3.77 11.62
C ARG A 179 12.38 -3.16 10.65
N TYR A 180 11.19 -3.71 10.60
CA TYR A 180 10.14 -3.20 9.72
C TYR A 180 9.17 -2.37 10.53
N ARG A 181 9.15 -1.07 10.26
CA ARG A 181 8.33 -0.09 10.98
C ARG A 181 7.01 0.13 10.24
N ILE A 182 5.93 0.23 11.00
CA ILE A 182 4.63 0.72 10.56
C ILE A 182 4.28 1.96 11.40
N MET A 183 3.88 3.03 10.73
CA MET A 183 3.31 4.22 11.34
C MET A 183 1.92 4.46 10.74
N VAL A 184 0.95 4.74 11.59
CA VAL A 184 -0.44 5.01 11.18
C VAL A 184 -0.79 6.41 11.61
N PHE A 185 -1.23 7.23 10.67
CA PHE A 185 -1.65 8.60 10.89
C PHE A 185 -3.13 8.75 10.53
N PRO A 186 -3.85 9.72 11.10
CA PRO A 186 -5.07 10.21 10.47
C PRO A 186 -4.74 10.62 9.03
N LEU A 187 -5.58 10.30 8.06
CA LEU A 187 -5.40 10.73 6.68
C LEU A 187 -5.61 12.26 6.61
N PRO A 188 -4.59 13.05 6.21
CA PRO A 188 -4.75 14.49 6.06
C PRO A 188 -5.88 14.84 5.08
N HIS A 189 -6.58 15.92 5.37
CA HIS A 189 -7.59 16.48 4.48
C HIS A 189 -6.91 17.34 3.41
N LEU A 190 -7.54 17.44 2.23
CA LEU A 190 -7.08 18.38 1.21
C LEU A 190 -7.09 19.83 1.73
N SER A 191 -8.01 20.15 2.64
CA SER A 191 -8.12 21.47 3.27
C SER A 191 -6.99 21.80 4.24
N ASP A 192 -6.16 20.84 4.62
CA ASP A 192 -5.04 21.06 5.55
C ASP A 192 -3.88 21.84 4.91
N GLY A 193 -3.97 22.07 3.60
CA GLY A 193 -3.06 22.92 2.83
C GLY A 193 -2.29 22.15 1.76
N GLU A 194 -1.51 22.88 0.97
CA GLU A 194 -0.68 22.29 -0.10
C GLU A 194 0.46 21.43 0.43
N VAL A 195 0.92 21.67 1.66
CA VAL A 195 1.98 20.92 2.32
C VAL A 195 1.57 20.59 3.75
N VAL A 196 1.55 19.31 4.08
CA VAL A 196 1.26 18.79 5.42
C VAL A 196 2.52 18.16 5.97
N HIS A 197 2.97 18.64 7.12
CA HIS A 197 4.12 18.10 7.84
C HIS A 197 3.64 17.17 8.95
N LEU A 198 4.17 15.95 8.96
CA LEU A 198 3.91 14.95 9.98
C LEU A 198 5.19 14.66 10.77
N THR A 199 5.01 14.37 12.05
CA THR A 199 6.05 13.88 12.97
C THR A 199 5.60 12.58 13.62
N ALA A 200 6.51 11.88 14.28
CA ALA A 200 6.19 10.67 15.03
C ALA A 200 5.12 10.88 16.11
N ASN A 201 4.96 12.10 16.61
CA ASN A 201 3.96 12.43 17.62
C ASN A 201 2.54 12.54 17.04
N ASP A 202 2.40 12.74 15.73
CA ASP A 202 1.11 12.81 15.04
C ASP A 202 0.57 11.40 14.72
N ALA A 203 1.38 10.36 14.91
CA ALA A 203 1.02 8.99 14.63
C ALA A 203 0.05 8.44 15.70
N LEU A 204 -1.07 7.88 15.25
CA LEU A 204 -1.97 7.06 16.07
C LEU A 204 -1.28 5.78 16.55
N GLU A 205 -0.42 5.22 15.70
CA GLU A 205 0.38 4.04 16.00
C GLU A 205 1.77 4.17 15.40
N ASN A 206 2.79 3.71 16.13
CA ASN A 206 4.18 3.59 15.65
C ASN A 206 4.78 2.34 16.28
N TYR A 207 5.06 1.32 15.48
CA TYR A 207 5.54 0.03 15.99
C TYR A 207 6.42 -0.70 14.98
N PHE A 208 7.21 -1.63 15.49
CA PHE A 208 7.90 -2.61 14.66
C PHE A 208 7.10 -3.91 14.62
N ILE A 209 6.96 -4.51 13.44
CA ILE A 209 6.24 -5.80 13.31
C ILE A 209 6.91 -6.86 14.18
N GLN A 210 8.24 -6.89 14.20
CA GLN A 210 9.02 -7.87 14.95
C GLN A 210 8.82 -7.79 16.47
N ASP A 211 8.32 -6.68 17.04
CA ASP A 211 7.95 -6.62 18.47
C ASP A 211 6.71 -7.47 18.78
N LYS A 212 5.89 -7.74 17.76
CA LYS A 212 4.60 -8.44 17.87
C LYS A 212 4.66 -9.82 17.26
N ASP A 213 5.52 -10.00 16.25
CA ASP A 213 5.65 -11.24 15.52
C ASP A 213 7.06 -11.45 14.99
N THR A 214 7.82 -12.32 15.66
CA THR A 214 9.22 -12.63 15.32
C THR A 214 9.37 -13.45 14.04
N ARG A 215 8.26 -13.92 13.44
CA ARG A 215 8.28 -14.63 12.15
C ARG A 215 8.48 -13.68 10.97
N TYR A 216 8.21 -12.40 11.14
CA TYR A 216 8.43 -11.41 10.08
C TYR A 216 9.93 -11.14 9.91
N PRO A 217 10.50 -11.29 8.70
CA PRO A 217 11.94 -11.27 8.52
C PRO A 217 12.55 -9.87 8.66
N SER A 218 13.85 -9.82 8.94
CA SER A 218 14.63 -8.56 8.93
C SER A 218 14.92 -8.09 7.50
N LYS A 219 15.28 -9.00 6.59
CA LYS A 219 15.56 -8.70 5.18
C LYS A 219 14.25 -8.63 4.40
N VAL A 220 13.82 -7.43 4.04
CA VAL A 220 12.57 -7.19 3.32
C VAL A 220 12.81 -6.21 2.18
N VAL A 221 12.71 -6.71 0.96
CA VAL A 221 12.65 -5.89 -0.26
C VAL A 221 11.18 -5.56 -0.50
N GLY A 222 10.69 -4.45 0.05
CA GLY A 222 9.27 -4.05 -0.08
C GLY A 222 8.97 -3.44 -1.45
N GLN A 223 7.94 -3.94 -2.11
CA GLN A 223 7.61 -3.61 -3.50
C GLN A 223 6.21 -3.00 -3.69
N GLY A 224 5.55 -2.57 -2.62
CA GLY A 224 4.15 -2.15 -2.69
C GLY A 224 3.37 -2.36 -1.42
N ALA A 225 2.13 -1.92 -1.42
CA ALA A 225 1.16 -2.30 -0.41
C ALA A 225 -0.28 -1.94 -0.78
N CYS A 226 -1.22 -2.81 -0.39
CA CYS A 226 -2.63 -2.42 -0.26
C CYS A 226 -3.23 -2.82 1.07
N VAL A 227 -4.21 -2.02 1.50
CA VAL A 227 -5.07 -2.34 2.63
C VAL A 227 -6.35 -2.98 2.11
N TRP A 228 -6.63 -4.19 2.58
CA TRP A 228 -7.89 -4.87 2.32
C TRP A 228 -8.53 -5.33 3.62
N LYS A 229 -9.73 -4.81 3.91
CA LYS A 229 -10.43 -4.96 5.20
C LYS A 229 -9.58 -4.51 6.40
N ASN A 230 -8.93 -5.46 7.07
CA ASN A 230 -8.08 -5.22 8.24
C ASN A 230 -6.64 -5.70 7.98
N TYR A 231 -6.34 -6.06 6.74
CA TYR A 231 -5.06 -6.65 6.38
C TYR A 231 -4.25 -5.67 5.54
N LEU A 232 -2.96 -5.58 5.83
CA LEU A 232 -1.97 -4.94 4.99
C LEU A 232 -1.24 -6.04 4.22
N LEU A 233 -1.35 -6.00 2.89
CA LEU A 233 -0.66 -6.92 2.00
C LEU A 233 0.61 -6.24 1.50
N LEU A 234 1.75 -6.91 1.67
CA LEU A 234 3.07 -6.39 1.32
C LEU A 234 3.74 -7.32 0.32
N PRO A 235 3.66 -7.04 -1.00
CA PRO A 235 4.48 -7.73 -1.99
C PRO A 235 5.96 -7.42 -1.75
N THR A 236 6.80 -8.44 -1.83
CA THR A 236 8.23 -8.35 -1.57
C THR A 236 9.05 -9.20 -2.52
N GLY A 237 10.32 -8.83 -2.69
CA GLY A 237 11.32 -9.57 -3.46
C GLY A 237 11.48 -9.11 -4.91
N PHE A 238 12.55 -9.56 -5.55
CA PHE A 238 12.84 -9.33 -6.97
C PHE A 238 12.38 -10.51 -7.85
N GLY A 239 11.89 -11.59 -7.26
CA GLY A 239 11.55 -12.82 -7.98
C GLY A 239 12.75 -13.74 -8.22
N GLU A 240 13.82 -13.53 -7.46
CA GLU A 240 15.06 -14.31 -7.49
C GLU A 240 15.13 -15.30 -6.32
N GLU A 241 16.09 -16.22 -6.32
CA GLU A 241 16.24 -17.23 -5.26
C GLU A 241 16.48 -16.61 -3.87
N ASP A 242 17.36 -15.61 -3.77
CA ASP A 242 17.68 -14.93 -2.52
C ASP A 242 16.66 -13.85 -2.12
N THR A 243 15.83 -13.41 -3.07
CA THR A 243 14.78 -12.41 -2.85
C THR A 243 13.47 -12.83 -3.55
N PRO A 244 12.87 -13.95 -3.10
CA PRO A 244 11.74 -14.55 -3.79
C PRO A 244 10.50 -13.69 -3.72
N SER A 245 9.61 -13.84 -4.71
CA SER A 245 8.29 -13.18 -4.71
C SER A 245 7.42 -13.73 -3.58
N ILE A 246 7.30 -12.95 -2.50
CA ILE A 246 6.48 -13.27 -1.32
C ILE A 246 5.53 -12.12 -1.03
N ILE A 247 4.27 -12.42 -0.70
CA ILE A 247 3.36 -11.42 -0.11
C ILE A 247 3.17 -11.74 1.36
N TYR A 248 3.61 -10.83 2.23
CA TYR A 248 3.29 -10.90 3.65
C TYR A 248 1.92 -10.26 3.90
N VAL A 249 1.08 -10.95 4.66
CA VAL A 249 -0.26 -10.47 5.02
C VAL A 249 -0.28 -10.19 6.50
N LEU A 250 -0.28 -8.92 6.88
CA LEU A 250 -0.30 -8.47 8.26
C LEU A 250 -1.72 -8.12 8.68
N ASP A 251 -2.13 -8.52 9.87
CA ASP A 251 -3.38 -8.05 10.47
C ASP A 251 -3.11 -6.74 11.22
N LEU A 252 -3.67 -5.63 10.74
CA LEU A 252 -3.46 -4.29 11.30
C LEU A 252 -4.02 -4.14 12.73
N LYS A 253 -5.03 -4.94 13.11
CA LYS A 253 -5.63 -4.88 14.46
C LYS A 253 -4.74 -5.57 15.49
N THR A 254 -4.21 -6.73 15.14
CA THR A 254 -3.36 -7.52 16.06
C THR A 254 -1.88 -7.20 15.92
N ARG A 255 -1.49 -6.55 14.82
CA ARG A 255 -0.10 -6.20 14.45
C ARG A 255 0.77 -7.44 14.23
N THR A 256 0.17 -8.55 13.78
CA THR A 256 0.85 -9.84 13.59
C THR A 256 0.75 -10.33 12.16
N LEU A 257 1.64 -11.25 11.80
CA LEU A 257 1.64 -11.91 10.50
C LEU A 257 0.51 -12.93 10.45
N ARG A 258 -0.48 -12.67 9.59
CA ARG A 258 -1.63 -13.54 9.38
C ARG A 258 -1.33 -14.64 8.38
N ASN A 259 -0.61 -14.34 7.31
CA ASN A 259 -0.28 -15.30 6.27
C ASN A 259 1.01 -14.91 5.52
N ILE A 260 1.64 -15.91 4.90
CA ILE A 260 2.77 -15.74 4.00
C ILE A 260 2.39 -16.42 2.69
N LEU A 261 2.27 -15.62 1.64
CA LEU A 261 1.94 -16.10 0.31
C LEU A 261 3.24 -16.20 -0.49
N ASP A 262 3.84 -17.39 -0.50
CA ASP A 262 5.01 -17.68 -1.31
C ASP A 262 4.63 -17.95 -2.77
N LEU A 263 4.99 -17.01 -3.65
CA LEU A 263 4.73 -17.06 -5.08
C LEU A 263 5.98 -17.43 -5.89
N SER A 264 7.11 -17.72 -5.24
CA SER A 264 8.43 -17.96 -5.89
C SER A 264 8.39 -18.97 -7.03
N LYS A 265 7.55 -20.01 -6.91
CA LYS A 265 7.39 -21.05 -7.95
C LYS A 265 6.52 -20.63 -9.13
N THR A 266 5.81 -19.51 -9.03
CA THR A 266 4.77 -19.08 -9.98
C THR A 266 4.99 -17.68 -10.55
N LEU A 267 5.74 -16.83 -9.84
CA LEU A 267 6.15 -15.50 -10.24
C LEU A 267 7.66 -15.40 -9.97
N THR A 268 8.43 -15.30 -11.05
CA THR A 268 9.89 -15.05 -11.03
C THR A 268 10.20 -13.63 -11.54
N ASN A 269 9.17 -12.80 -11.64
CA ASN A 269 9.28 -11.39 -12.01
C ASN A 269 9.13 -10.56 -10.75
N GLU A 270 9.85 -9.44 -10.70
CA GLU A 270 9.66 -8.43 -9.68
C GLU A 270 8.19 -7.98 -9.66
N MET A 271 7.57 -8.09 -8.49
CA MET A 271 6.24 -7.54 -8.24
C MET A 271 6.42 -6.04 -8.01
N GLU A 272 5.47 -5.26 -8.49
CA GLU A 272 5.48 -3.80 -8.50
C GLU A 272 4.06 -3.36 -8.15
N ASP A 273 3.79 -3.38 -6.85
CA ASP A 273 2.52 -3.08 -6.20
C ASP A 273 1.38 -4.10 -6.38
N ILE A 274 0.38 -3.98 -5.51
CA ILE A 274 -0.78 -4.86 -5.43
C ILE A 274 -2.03 -4.04 -5.11
N ASP A 275 -3.19 -4.42 -5.64
CA ASP A 275 -4.47 -3.88 -5.18
C ASP A 275 -5.61 -4.91 -5.31
N PHE A 276 -6.76 -4.63 -4.69
CA PHE A 276 -7.93 -5.50 -4.70
C PHE A 276 -8.99 -5.02 -5.68
N TYR A 277 -9.46 -5.92 -6.54
CA TYR A 277 -10.52 -5.65 -7.50
C TYR A 277 -11.51 -6.80 -7.59
N LYS A 278 -12.79 -6.50 -7.34
CA LYS A 278 -13.95 -7.38 -7.52
C LYS A 278 -13.71 -8.84 -7.08
N GLY A 279 -13.20 -9.03 -5.87
CA GLY A 279 -13.05 -10.37 -5.27
C GLY A 279 -11.69 -11.03 -5.49
N ASP A 280 -10.75 -10.38 -6.18
CA ASP A 280 -9.42 -10.92 -6.43
C ASP A 280 -8.35 -9.84 -6.18
N PHE A 281 -7.11 -10.25 -5.93
CA PHE A 281 -5.96 -9.35 -5.87
C PHE A 281 -5.26 -9.28 -7.22
N TYR A 282 -4.84 -8.09 -7.61
CA TYR A 282 -4.15 -7.79 -8.86
C TYR A 282 -2.76 -7.29 -8.51
N ILE A 283 -1.74 -7.80 -9.19
CA ILE A 283 -0.34 -7.49 -8.95
C ILE A 283 0.25 -7.05 -10.27
N GLN A 284 0.85 -5.87 -10.29
CA GLN A 284 1.64 -5.42 -11.43
C GLN A 284 3.06 -5.98 -11.31
N THR A 285 3.70 -6.28 -12.44
CA THR A 285 5.01 -6.94 -12.47
C THR A 285 5.90 -6.37 -13.57
N ASN A 286 7.22 -6.34 -13.33
CA ASN A 286 8.20 -6.11 -14.38
C ASN A 286 8.31 -7.37 -15.25
N GLY A 287 7.57 -7.40 -16.37
CA GLY A 287 7.70 -8.40 -17.43
C GLY A 287 6.40 -9.08 -17.85
N ARG A 288 5.52 -9.47 -16.91
CA ARG A 288 4.24 -10.14 -17.25
C ARG A 288 3.06 -9.20 -17.37
N GLY A 289 3.23 -7.92 -17.01
CA GLY A 289 2.14 -6.97 -16.90
C GLY A 289 1.38 -7.20 -15.60
N VAL A 290 0.05 -7.37 -15.67
CA VAL A 290 -0.79 -7.58 -14.50
C VAL A 290 -1.17 -9.05 -14.36
N VAL A 291 -0.95 -9.60 -13.17
CA VAL A 291 -1.39 -10.94 -12.79
C VAL A 291 -2.43 -10.86 -11.68
N LYS A 292 -3.27 -11.89 -11.59
CA LYS A 292 -4.37 -11.97 -10.64
C LYS A 292 -4.26 -13.16 -9.71
N LEU A 293 -4.34 -12.93 -8.41
CA LEU A 293 -4.48 -13.94 -7.36
C LEU A 293 -5.93 -14.02 -6.89
N LYS A 294 -6.50 -15.22 -6.90
CA LYS A 294 -7.90 -15.38 -6.48
C LYS A 294 -8.06 -15.31 -4.97
N TYR A 295 -8.88 -14.38 -4.48
CA TYR A 295 -9.28 -14.36 -3.07
C TYR A 295 -10.52 -15.26 -2.87
N LYS A 296 -10.54 -16.02 -1.77
CA LYS A 296 -11.55 -17.06 -1.48
C LYS A 296 -12.29 -16.78 -0.18
#